data_AF-A0A2V9RCR6-F1
#
_entry.id   AF-A0A2V9RCR6-F1
#
_cell.length_a   1.000
_cell.length_b   1.000
_cell.length_c   1.000
_cell.angle_alpha   90.00
_cell.angle_beta   90.00
_cell.angle_gamma   90.00
#
_symmetry.space_group_name_H-M   'P 1'
#
loop_
_entity.id
_entity.type
_entity.pdbx_description
1 polymer ?
#
loop_
_entity_poly.entity_id
_entity_poly.type
_entity_poly.pdbx_seq_one_letter_code
_entity_poly.pdbx_strand_id
1 'polypeptide(L)'
;PVSGKKHWTYKSKYPLLASALATGGDLVFTGDPEGNFLAFDARTGEKVWSFNTGSGHRGSPVSYSVSGKQYIAVPSGWGSAVAALFPQIWPETEDFPGGCTLFVFALSES
;
A
#
# COMPACT_ATOMS: atom_id res chain seq x y z
N PRO A 1 -11.86 -10.39 -14.87
CA PRO A 1 -12.72 -11.60 -14.97
C PRO A 1 -13.95 -11.32 -15.83
N VAL A 2 -14.38 -12.29 -16.65
CA VAL A 2 -15.49 -12.13 -17.60
C VAL A 2 -16.83 -11.83 -16.90
N SER A 3 -17.02 -12.32 -15.67
CA SER A 3 -18.30 -12.17 -14.95
C SER A 3 -18.55 -10.81 -14.32
N GLY A 4 -17.51 -9.97 -14.13
CA GLY A 4 -17.63 -8.73 -13.35
C GLY A 4 -17.98 -8.92 -11.86
N LYS A 5 -18.06 -10.17 -11.37
CA LYS A 5 -18.41 -10.45 -9.98
C LYS A 5 -17.29 -9.97 -9.05
N LYS A 6 -17.66 -9.18 -8.06
CA LYS A 6 -16.79 -8.78 -6.95
C LYS A 6 -16.53 -9.97 -6.02
N HIS A 7 -15.27 -10.27 -5.74
CA HIS A 7 -14.89 -11.34 -4.81
C HIS A 7 -14.86 -10.88 -3.36
N TRP A 8 -14.19 -9.74 -3.10
CA TRP A 8 -14.08 -9.17 -1.76
C TRP A 8 -13.98 -7.64 -1.83
N THR A 9 -14.02 -6.99 -0.67
CA THR A 9 -13.81 -5.54 -0.53
C THR A 9 -13.12 -5.29 0.79
N TYR A 10 -12.02 -4.54 0.75
CA TYR A 10 -11.40 -3.99 1.95
C TYR A 10 -11.97 -2.60 2.24
N LYS A 11 -12.40 -2.36 3.49
CA LYS A 11 -12.89 -1.07 3.94
C LYS A 11 -11.76 -0.34 4.68
N SER A 12 -11.26 0.73 4.09
CA SER A 12 -10.34 1.67 4.75
C SER A 12 -11.10 2.89 5.26
N LYS A 13 -10.60 3.54 6.32
CA LYS A 13 -11.16 4.80 6.83
C LYS A 13 -11.01 5.91 5.78
N TYR A 14 -9.83 5.97 5.16
CA TYR A 14 -9.48 6.97 4.16
C TYR A 14 -9.32 6.34 2.77
N PRO A 15 -9.52 7.09 1.67
CA PRO A 15 -9.26 6.61 0.33
C PRO A 15 -7.82 6.13 0.17
N LEU A 16 -7.64 4.90 -0.34
CA LEU A 16 -6.32 4.39 -0.70
C LEU A 16 -5.91 5.04 -2.02
N LEU A 17 -4.91 5.92 -1.96
CA LEU A 17 -4.40 6.65 -3.14
C LEU A 17 -3.21 5.94 -3.81
N ALA A 18 -2.60 4.97 -3.13
CA ALA A 18 -1.57 4.11 -3.70
C ALA A 18 -2.17 3.11 -4.70
N SER A 19 -1.36 2.70 -5.68
CA SER A 19 -1.77 1.62 -6.56
C SER A 19 -1.62 0.26 -5.87
N ALA A 20 -2.33 -0.75 -6.40
CA ALA A 20 -2.24 -2.12 -5.93
C ALA A 20 -1.25 -2.93 -6.77
N LEU A 21 -0.44 -3.76 -6.10
CA LEU A 21 0.45 -4.75 -6.73
C LEU A 21 0.00 -6.15 -6.37
N ALA A 22 -0.50 -6.90 -7.36
CA ALA A 22 -0.73 -8.33 -7.21
C ALA A 22 0.54 -9.12 -7.56
N THR A 23 0.85 -10.18 -6.81
CA THR A 23 1.98 -11.07 -7.08
C THR A 23 1.51 -12.49 -7.38
N GLY A 24 2.38 -13.30 -7.98
CA GLY A 24 2.11 -14.72 -8.22
C GLY A 24 2.05 -15.59 -6.96
N GLY A 25 2.39 -15.02 -5.79
CA GLY A 25 2.33 -15.70 -4.49
C GLY A 25 1.00 -15.50 -3.75
N ASP A 26 -0.09 -15.20 -4.47
CA ASP A 26 -1.43 -14.95 -3.90
C ASP A 26 -1.49 -13.79 -2.90
N LEU A 27 -0.65 -12.75 -3.10
CA LEU A 27 -0.66 -11.54 -2.29
C LEU A 27 -1.01 -10.30 -3.13
N VAL A 28 -1.76 -9.39 -2.53
CA VAL A 28 -1.99 -8.02 -3.04
C VAL A 28 -1.41 -7.02 -2.06
N PHE A 29 -0.57 -6.10 -2.55
CA PHE A 29 0.04 -5.04 -1.76
C PHE A 29 -0.53 -3.69 -2.14
N THR A 30 -0.70 -2.79 -1.17
CA THR A 30 -1.01 -1.37 -1.37
C THR A 30 -0.61 -0.61 -0.11
N GLY A 31 -0.58 0.72 -0.16
CA GLY A 31 -0.36 1.55 1.01
C GLY A 31 -1.56 2.42 1.36
N ASP A 32 -1.66 2.82 2.63
CA ASP A 32 -2.67 3.74 3.12
C ASP A 32 -2.12 5.15 3.42
N PRO A 33 -3.01 6.13 3.63
CA PRO A 33 -2.64 7.50 4.01
C PRO A 33 -1.93 7.65 5.36
N GLU A 34 -2.10 6.68 6.26
CA GLU A 34 -1.51 6.68 7.61
C GLU A 34 -0.08 6.11 7.61
N GLY A 35 0.41 5.72 6.45
CA GLY A 35 1.76 5.24 6.21
C GLY A 35 1.93 3.75 6.41
N ASN A 36 0.85 2.98 6.47
CA ASN A 36 0.95 1.53 6.47
C ASN A 36 1.08 1.02 5.04
N PHE A 37 2.13 0.25 4.78
CA PHE A 37 2.21 -0.64 3.64
C PHE A 37 1.57 -1.97 4.02
N LEU A 38 0.55 -2.38 3.28
CA LEU A 38 -0.37 -3.46 3.61
C LEU A 38 -0.18 -4.61 2.62
N ALA A 39 -0.28 -5.84 3.10
CA ALA A 39 -0.42 -7.03 2.26
C ALA A 39 -1.71 -7.78 2.61
N PHE A 40 -2.39 -8.25 1.57
CA PHE A 40 -3.64 -8.97 1.66
C PHE A 40 -3.52 -10.33 0.98
N ASP A 41 -4.20 -11.33 1.53
CA ASP A 41 -4.49 -12.57 0.80
C ASP A 41 -5.36 -12.22 -0.42
N ALA A 42 -4.89 -12.57 -1.62
CA ALA A 42 -5.54 -12.19 -2.88
C ALA A 42 -6.92 -12.84 -3.08
N ARG A 43 -7.19 -13.95 -2.40
CA ARG A 43 -8.42 -14.76 -2.55
C ARG A 43 -9.50 -14.29 -1.59
N THR A 44 -9.13 -13.93 -0.36
CA THR A 44 -10.07 -13.56 0.70
C THR A 44 -10.18 -12.06 0.93
N GLY A 45 -9.12 -11.29 0.60
CA GLY A 45 -9.00 -9.87 0.95
C GLY A 45 -8.65 -9.63 2.43
N GLU A 46 -8.28 -10.67 3.17
CA GLU A 46 -7.80 -10.55 4.55
C GLU A 46 -6.42 -9.89 4.59
N LYS A 47 -6.24 -8.91 5.48
CA LYS A 47 -4.93 -8.31 5.72
C LYS A 47 -4.05 -9.29 6.48
N VAL A 48 -3.00 -9.79 5.84
CA VAL A 48 -2.08 -10.79 6.41
C VAL A 48 -0.78 -10.18 6.94
N TRP A 49 -0.44 -8.97 6.50
CA TRP A 49 0.76 -8.26 6.96
C TRP A 49 0.62 -6.76 6.80
N SER A 50 1.34 -6.00 7.63
CA SER A 50 1.51 -4.56 7.45
C SER A 50 2.80 -4.06 8.10
N PHE A 51 3.35 -2.99 7.54
CA PHE A 51 4.48 -2.25 8.10
C PHE A 51 4.28 -0.75 7.93
N ASN A 52 4.47 0.04 8.99
CA ASN A 52 4.36 1.49 8.90
C ASN A 52 5.69 2.12 8.46
N THR A 53 5.69 2.80 7.31
CA THR A 53 6.86 3.44 6.69
C THR A 53 7.07 4.90 7.12
N GLY A 54 6.29 5.38 8.08
CA GLY A 54 6.40 6.72 8.64
C GLY A 54 5.86 7.85 7.76
N SER A 55 5.33 7.57 6.57
CA SER A 55 4.61 8.55 5.74
C SER A 55 3.58 7.88 4.84
N GLY A 56 2.47 8.57 4.58
CA GLY A 56 1.36 8.06 3.76
C GLY A 56 1.79 7.65 2.35
N HIS A 57 1.03 6.71 1.77
CA HIS A 57 1.33 6.16 0.45
C HIS A 57 0.42 6.70 -0.67
N ARG A 58 1.04 7.04 -1.80
CA ARG A 58 0.39 7.41 -3.08
C ARG A 58 1.03 6.72 -4.27
N GLY A 59 2.33 6.45 -4.20
CA GLY A 59 3.05 5.89 -5.34
C GLY A 59 2.71 4.43 -5.59
N SER A 60 3.38 3.85 -6.58
CA SER A 60 3.14 2.48 -7.00
C SER A 60 4.21 1.54 -6.43
N PRO A 61 3.81 0.47 -5.70
CA PRO A 61 4.74 -0.61 -5.37
C PRO A 61 5.09 -1.42 -6.62
N VAL A 62 6.31 -1.94 -6.67
CA VAL A 62 6.80 -2.85 -7.73
C VAL A 62 7.45 -4.08 -7.11
N SER A 63 7.40 -5.21 -7.81
CA SER A 63 8.17 -6.40 -7.46
C SER A 63 9.23 -6.70 -8.52
N TYR A 64 10.40 -7.14 -8.06
CA TYR A 64 11.52 -7.55 -8.91
C TYR A 64 12.34 -8.64 -8.20
N SER A 65 13.29 -9.24 -8.90
CA SER A 65 14.20 -10.23 -8.32
C SER A 65 15.66 -9.93 -8.64
N VAL A 66 16.55 -10.17 -7.68
CA VAL A 66 18.01 -10.10 -7.86
C VAL A 66 18.60 -11.41 -7.34
N SER A 67 19.36 -12.11 -8.19
CA SER A 67 20.01 -13.39 -7.83
C SER A 67 19.06 -14.42 -7.20
N GLY A 68 17.83 -14.52 -7.72
CA GLY A 68 16.81 -15.45 -7.22
C GLY A 68 16.03 -14.98 -5.99
N LYS A 69 16.42 -13.87 -5.34
CA LYS A 69 15.67 -13.29 -4.22
C LYS A 69 14.66 -12.25 -4.70
N GLN A 70 13.40 -12.38 -4.30
CA GLN A 70 12.34 -11.43 -4.63
C GLN A 70 12.36 -10.23 -3.68
N TYR A 71 12.12 -9.05 -4.23
CA TYR A 71 12.00 -7.79 -3.53
C TYR A 71 10.68 -7.09 -3.89
N ILE A 72 10.19 -6.27 -2.97
CA ILE A 72 9.09 -5.34 -3.19
C ILE A 72 9.57 -3.95 -2.81
N ALA A 73 9.56 -3.02 -3.76
CA ALA A 73 9.92 -1.63 -3.53
C ALA A 73 8.69 -0.73 -3.60
N VAL A 74 8.59 0.24 -2.69
CA VAL A 74 7.47 1.19 -2.63
C VAL A 74 7.94 2.56 -2.15
N PRO A 75 7.54 3.66 -2.80
CA PRO A 75 7.76 4.99 -2.27
C PRO A 75 6.79 5.28 -1.10
N SER A 76 7.33 5.84 -0.03
CA SER A 76 6.64 6.37 1.15
C SER A 76 6.71 7.90 1.08
N GLY A 77 5.56 8.57 0.98
CA GLY A 77 5.49 10.03 0.85
C GLY A 77 4.09 10.58 0.61
N TRP A 78 3.58 11.33 1.59
CA TRP A 78 2.28 12.00 1.53
C TRP A 78 2.37 13.39 0.86
N GLY A 79 1.28 13.87 0.23
CA GLY A 79 1.25 15.13 -0.55
C GLY A 79 0.82 15.05 -2.03
N SER A 80 -0.31 15.61 -2.42
CA SER A 80 -0.77 15.84 -3.81
C SER A 80 -2.00 16.73 -3.76
N ALA A 81 -2.51 17.18 -4.91
CA ALA A 81 -3.77 17.91 -4.97
C ALA A 81 -4.92 17.17 -4.25
N VAL A 82 -5.04 15.85 -4.46
CA VAL A 82 -6.08 15.03 -3.78
C VAL A 82 -5.82 14.91 -2.28
N ALA A 83 -4.56 14.69 -1.86
CA ALA A 83 -4.24 14.61 -0.43
C ALA A 83 -4.45 15.96 0.29
N ALA A 84 -4.26 17.09 -0.40
CA ALA A 84 -4.52 18.42 0.14
C ALA A 84 -6.01 18.69 0.42
N LEU A 85 -6.93 17.88 -0.13
CA LEU A 85 -8.36 17.96 0.16
C LEU A 85 -8.76 17.17 1.41
N PHE A 86 -7.91 16.26 1.90
CA PHE A 86 -8.27 15.38 3.02
C PHE A 86 -8.62 16.16 4.30
N PRO A 87 -7.84 17.20 4.72
CA PRO A 87 -8.17 17.96 5.92
C PRO A 87 -9.53 18.67 5.90
N GLN A 88 -10.08 18.93 4.71
CA GLN A 88 -11.42 19.54 4.58
C GLN A 88 -12.55 18.56 4.93
N ILE A 89 -12.30 17.25 4.83
CA ILE A 89 -13.25 16.18 5.12
C ILE A 89 -12.92 15.52 6.47
N TRP A 90 -11.62 15.31 6.72
CA TRP A 90 -11.04 14.70 7.91
C TRP A 90 -9.96 15.62 8.49
N PRO A 91 -10.32 16.58 9.35
CA PRO A 91 -9.37 17.55 9.92
C PRO A 91 -8.14 16.90 10.57
N GLU A 92 -8.30 15.70 11.15
CA GLU A 92 -7.20 14.95 11.77
C GLU A 92 -6.07 14.54 10.79
N THR A 93 -6.31 14.66 9.48
CA THR A 93 -5.34 14.31 8.44
C THR A 93 -4.34 15.43 8.13
N GLU A 94 -4.52 16.63 8.70
CA GLU A 94 -3.56 17.73 8.59
C GLU A 94 -2.19 17.37 9.17
N ASP A 95 -2.20 16.57 10.24
CA ASP A 95 -0.99 16.13 10.95
C ASP A 95 -0.39 14.83 10.39
N PHE A 96 -0.89 14.33 9.24
CA PHE A 96 -0.35 13.11 8.67
C PHE A 96 1.13 13.25 8.31
N PRO A 97 1.98 12.29 8.70
CA PRO A 97 3.41 12.46 8.61
C PRO A 97 3.85 12.52 7.13
N GLY A 98 4.57 13.59 6.79
CA GLY A 98 5.24 13.75 5.51
C GLY A 98 6.51 12.92 5.43
N GLY A 99 7.01 12.73 4.22
CA GLY A 99 8.24 11.96 3.99
C GLY A 99 8.52 11.78 2.50
N CYS A 100 9.74 11.35 2.18
CA CYS A 100 10.13 10.99 0.83
C CYS A 100 11.22 9.92 0.91
N THR A 101 10.81 8.67 1.02
CA THR A 101 11.72 7.54 1.20
C THR A 101 11.29 6.37 0.34
N LEU A 102 12.24 5.67 -0.28
CA LEU A 102 11.99 4.38 -0.92
C LEU A 102 12.21 3.26 0.11
N PHE A 103 11.19 2.44 0.35
CA PHE A 103 11.30 1.23 1.15
C PHE A 103 11.43 0.01 0.24
N VAL A 104 12.30 -0.93 0.62
CA VAL A 104 12.48 -2.20 -0.08
C VAL A 104 12.37 -3.34 0.92
N PHE A 105 11.45 -4.26 0.68
CA PHE A 105 11.15 -5.41 1.53
C PHE A 105 11.58 -6.70 0.84
N ALA A 106 12.07 -7.65 1.63
CA ALA A 106 12.31 -9.04 1.23
C ALA A 106 12.19 -9.95 2.45
N LEU A 107 11.96 -11.24 2.23
CA LEU A 107 12.04 -12.23 3.31
C LEU A 107 13.47 -12.33 3.84
N SER A 108 13.61 -12.57 5.14
CA SER A 108 14.90 -12.89 5.77
C SER A 108 15.43 -14.21 5.20
N GLU A 109 16.75 -14.33 5.17
CA GLU A 109 17.38 -15.63 4.90
C GLU A 109 17.24 -16.50 6.15
N SER A 110 16.90 -17.77 5.94
CA SER A 110 16.83 -18.81 6.97
C SER A 110 18.19 -19.41 7.25
#